data_AF-A0A820ZU30-F1
#
_entry.id   AF-A0A820ZU30-F1
#
_cell.length_a   1.000
_cell.length_b   1.000
_cell.length_c   1.000
_cell.angle_alpha   90.00
_cell.angle_beta   90.00
_cell.angle_gamma   90.00
#
_symmetry.space_group_name_H-M   'P 1'
#
loop_
_entity.id
_entity.type
_entity.pdbx_description
1 polymer ?
#
loop_
_entity_poly.entity_id
_entity_poly.type
_entity_poly.pdbx_seq_one_letter_code
_entity_poly.pdbx_strand_id
1 'polypeptide(L)'
;MNGNWYSWSTGSTPNDYVLAWRHTYDILLNKGIDATRLQWVWSVNRKDYGQYTAEEYWVGENYTHWLGINGFNGGSSANWRKWEWPNEILDNMTGRLHKLSSTKPMSLNAYATVG
;
A
#
# COMPACT_ATOMS: atom_id res chain seq x y z
N MET A 1 -3.34 -7.58 -3.03
CA MET A 1 -3.29 -6.11 -3.17
C MET A 1 -2.40 -5.80 -4.37
N ASN A 2 -1.61 -4.73 -4.51
CA ASN A 2 -1.01 -4.44 -5.84
C ASN A 2 0.30 -5.20 -6.22
N GLY A 3 0.65 -6.28 -5.50
CA GLY A 3 1.79 -7.15 -5.80
C GLY A 3 1.39 -8.55 -6.28
N ASN A 4 2.37 -9.43 -6.53
CA ASN A 4 2.13 -10.83 -6.93
C ASN A 4 2.84 -11.88 -6.05
N TRP A 5 3.41 -11.46 -4.93
CA TRP A 5 4.28 -12.29 -4.07
C TRP A 5 3.59 -12.82 -2.79
N TYR A 6 2.39 -12.34 -2.47
CA TYR A 6 1.62 -12.82 -1.31
C TYR A 6 0.35 -13.54 -1.75
N SER A 7 -0.06 -14.56 -0.98
CA SER A 7 -1.26 -15.37 -1.27
C SER A 7 -2.54 -14.54 -1.34
N TRP A 8 -2.68 -13.53 -0.48
CA TRP A 8 -3.79 -12.55 -0.52
C TRP A 8 -3.65 -11.51 -1.64
N SER A 9 -2.67 -11.64 -2.53
CA SER A 9 -2.54 -10.78 -3.71
C SER A 9 -2.81 -11.51 -5.01
N THR A 10 -2.46 -12.79 -5.09
CA THR A 10 -2.73 -13.64 -6.26
C THR A 10 -3.98 -14.52 -6.10
N GLY A 11 -4.41 -14.78 -4.87
CA GLY A 11 -5.54 -15.66 -4.55
C GLY A 11 -6.83 -14.94 -4.17
N SER A 12 -6.95 -13.63 -4.41
CA SER A 12 -8.14 -12.85 -4.04
C SER A 12 -8.40 -11.71 -5.02
N THR A 13 -9.68 -11.39 -5.25
CA THR A 13 -10.07 -10.21 -6.02
C THR A 13 -9.91 -8.93 -5.19
N PRO A 14 -9.95 -7.73 -5.82
CA PRO A 14 -9.96 -6.48 -5.07
C PRO A 14 -11.16 -6.36 -4.12
N ASN A 15 -12.32 -6.87 -4.53
CA ASN A 15 -13.50 -6.89 -3.67
C ASN A 15 -13.28 -7.76 -2.41
N ASP A 16 -12.68 -8.94 -2.56
CA ASP A 16 -12.38 -9.82 -1.40
C ASP A 16 -11.42 -9.14 -0.42
N TYR A 17 -10.39 -8.45 -0.94
CA TYR A 17 -9.46 -7.69 -0.11
C TYR A 17 -10.14 -6.55 0.64
N VAL A 18 -11.00 -5.77 -0.04
CA VAL A 18 -11.74 -4.66 0.59
C VAL A 18 -12.68 -5.18 1.67
N LEU A 19 -13.42 -6.27 1.41
CA LEU A 19 -14.29 -6.89 2.40
C LEU A 19 -13.50 -7.40 3.62
N ALA A 20 -12.38 -8.09 3.41
CA ALA A 20 -11.55 -8.60 4.50
C ALA A 20 -10.95 -7.47 5.36
N TRP A 21 -10.48 -6.38 4.74
CA TRP A 21 -9.97 -5.22 5.46
C TRP A 21 -11.04 -4.58 6.35
N ARG A 22 -12.20 -4.25 5.76
CA ARG A 22 -13.31 -3.60 6.47
C ARG A 22 -13.83 -4.48 7.59
N HIS A 23 -13.98 -5.78 7.35
CA HIS A 23 -14.37 -6.74 8.38
C HIS A 23 -13.42 -6.72 9.59
N THR A 24 -12.10 -6.71 9.35
CA THR A 24 -11.11 -6.67 10.43
C THR A 24 -11.14 -5.33 11.17
N TYR A 25 -11.32 -4.22 10.44
CA TYR A 25 -11.52 -2.89 11.02
C TYR A 25 -12.72 -2.87 11.97
N ASP A 26 -13.87 -3.34 11.50
CA ASP A 26 -15.11 -3.36 12.26
C ASP A 26 -15.01 -4.25 13.51
N ILE A 27 -14.33 -5.40 13.43
CA ILE A 27 -14.08 -6.25 14.60
C ILE A 27 -13.32 -5.50 15.69
N LEU A 28 -12.24 -4.81 15.32
CA LEU A 28 -11.39 -4.11 16.29
C LEU A 28 -12.09 -2.87 16.85
N LEU A 29 -12.81 -2.13 16.02
CA LEU A 29 -13.64 -1.02 16.46
C LEU A 29 -14.74 -1.48 17.43
N ASN A 30 -15.46 -2.55 17.11
CA ASN A 30 -16.51 -3.11 17.97
C ASN A 30 -15.97 -3.67 19.30
N LYS A 31 -14.68 -3.98 19.38
CA LYS A 31 -13.99 -4.33 20.62
C LYS A 31 -13.51 -3.12 21.42
N GLY A 32 -13.81 -1.91 20.98
CA GLY A 32 -13.42 -0.66 21.63
C GLY A 32 -11.96 -0.26 21.36
N ILE A 33 -11.33 -0.78 20.31
CA ILE A 33 -10.00 -0.36 19.88
C ILE A 33 -10.19 0.75 18.84
N ASP A 34 -10.09 1.99 19.30
CA ASP A 34 -10.25 3.18 18.47
C ASP A 34 -8.91 3.71 17.92
N ALA A 35 -8.99 4.83 17.18
CA ALA A 35 -7.86 5.50 16.54
C ALA A 35 -6.80 6.03 17.52
N THR A 36 -7.10 6.15 18.82
CA THR A 36 -6.12 6.56 19.84
C THR A 36 -5.18 5.41 20.22
N ARG A 37 -5.59 4.16 19.96
CA ARG A 37 -4.84 2.94 20.29
C ARG A 37 -4.31 2.23 19.05
N LEU A 38 -4.98 2.38 17.91
CA LEU A 38 -4.62 1.71 16.66
C LEU A 38 -4.94 2.59 15.46
N GLN A 39 -3.95 2.82 14.60
CA GLN A 39 -4.15 3.48 13.32
C GLN A 39 -3.96 2.50 12.17
N TRP A 40 -4.74 2.71 11.10
CA TRP A 40 -4.80 1.82 9.94
C TRP A 40 -4.06 2.44 8.77
N VAL A 41 -3.01 1.76 8.29
CA VAL A 41 -2.17 2.25 7.20
C VAL A 41 -2.36 1.38 5.96
N TRP A 42 -3.10 1.90 4.97
CA TRP A 42 -3.30 1.20 3.71
C TRP A 42 -2.07 1.36 2.82
N SER A 43 -1.29 0.29 2.70
CA SER A 43 0.09 0.33 2.19
C SER A 43 0.23 -0.39 0.84
N VAL A 44 0.62 0.33 -0.19
CA VAL A 44 0.81 -0.18 -1.56
C VAL A 44 2.29 -0.35 -1.90
N ASN A 45 2.61 -1.23 -2.85
CA ASN A 45 3.92 -1.22 -3.50
C ASN A 45 4.04 -0.01 -4.45
N ARG A 46 5.25 0.50 -4.66
CA ARG A 46 5.55 1.60 -5.59
C ARG A 46 5.01 1.39 -7.02
N LYS A 47 4.81 0.15 -7.45
CA LYS A 47 4.33 -0.23 -8.79
C LYS A 47 3.32 -1.37 -8.64
N ASP A 48 2.42 -1.47 -9.60
CA ASP A 48 1.51 -2.60 -9.69
C ASP A 48 2.23 -3.76 -10.38
N TYR A 49 2.38 -4.86 -9.65
CA TYR A 49 2.95 -6.12 -10.14
C TYR A 49 1.90 -7.24 -10.19
N GLY A 50 0.74 -7.02 -9.56
CA GLY A 50 -0.41 -7.92 -9.61
C GLY A 50 -1.29 -7.69 -10.83
N GLN A 51 -2.44 -8.38 -10.85
CA GLN A 51 -3.44 -8.26 -11.92
C GLN A 51 -4.21 -6.94 -11.90
N TYR A 52 -4.36 -6.33 -10.73
CA TYR A 52 -5.20 -5.15 -10.51
C TYR A 52 -4.35 -3.98 -10.01
N THR A 53 -4.82 -2.78 -10.31
CA THR A 53 -4.22 -1.52 -9.84
C THR A 53 -4.40 -1.34 -8.34
N ALA A 54 -3.53 -0.53 -7.72
CA ALA A 54 -3.69 -0.15 -6.31
C ALA A 54 -5.08 0.42 -5.99
N GLU A 55 -5.63 1.29 -6.86
CA GLU A 55 -6.90 1.97 -6.66
C GLU A 55 -8.09 1.01 -6.62
N GLU A 56 -8.04 -0.11 -7.34
CA GLU A 56 -9.08 -1.14 -7.27
C GLU A 56 -9.15 -1.83 -5.90
N TYR A 57 -8.04 -1.84 -5.16
CA TYR A 57 -7.97 -2.36 -3.80
C TYR A 57 -8.30 -1.31 -2.72
N TRP A 58 -8.73 -0.10 -3.11
CA TRP A 58 -8.96 0.99 -2.17
C TRP A 58 -10.08 0.68 -1.18
N VAL A 59 -9.77 0.75 0.11
CA VAL A 59 -10.67 0.35 1.20
C VAL A 59 -11.60 1.47 1.64
N GLY A 60 -11.33 2.71 1.21
CA GLY A 60 -12.14 3.89 1.48
C GLY A 60 -11.66 4.75 2.64
N GLU A 61 -12.12 6.00 2.64
CA GLU A 61 -11.74 7.06 3.58
C GLU A 61 -11.99 6.71 5.05
N ASN A 62 -13.12 6.07 5.35
CA ASN A 62 -13.53 5.77 6.72
C ASN A 62 -12.78 4.58 7.32
N TYR A 63 -12.06 3.81 6.49
CA TYR A 63 -11.33 2.61 6.90
C TYR A 63 -9.80 2.80 6.81
N THR A 64 -9.35 4.03 6.57
CA THR A 64 -7.94 4.36 6.38
C THR A 64 -7.57 5.58 7.22
N HIS A 65 -6.50 5.47 7.99
CA HIS A 65 -5.92 6.61 8.71
C HIS A 65 -4.74 7.20 7.93
N TRP A 66 -3.92 6.35 7.32
CA TRP A 66 -2.74 6.75 6.55
C TRP A 66 -2.66 5.99 5.22
N LEU A 67 -2.11 6.67 4.22
CA LEU A 67 -1.62 6.04 3.00
C LEU A 67 -0.16 5.61 3.21
N GLY A 68 0.21 4.43 2.74
CA GLY A 68 1.56 3.88 2.85
C GLY A 68 2.16 3.52 1.50
N ILE A 69 3.45 3.77 1.28
CA ILE A 69 4.19 3.29 0.11
C ILE A 69 5.37 2.43 0.55
N ASN A 70 5.53 1.28 -0.12
CA ASN A 70 6.72 0.44 -0.06
C ASN A 70 7.52 0.60 -1.36
N GLY A 71 8.77 1.08 -1.27
CA GLY A 71 9.62 1.36 -2.41
C GLY A 71 11.10 1.11 -2.11
N PHE A 72 11.73 0.24 -2.89
CA PHE A 72 13.12 -0.17 -2.70
C PHE A 72 13.96 0.16 -3.94
N ASN A 73 15.17 0.67 -3.74
CA ASN A 73 16.17 0.78 -4.79
C ASN A 73 17.00 -0.50 -4.79
N GLY A 74 16.85 -1.29 -5.84
CA GLY A 74 17.55 -2.56 -5.97
C GLY A 74 18.99 -2.46 -6.47
N GLY A 75 19.44 -1.27 -6.88
CA GLY A 75 20.83 -0.99 -7.23
C GLY A 75 21.51 -2.06 -8.08
N SER A 76 22.69 -2.49 -7.65
CA SER A 76 23.50 -3.54 -8.28
C SER A 76 23.13 -4.97 -7.84
N SER A 77 22.02 -5.17 -7.11
CA SER A 77 21.70 -6.45 -6.48
C SER A 77 21.40 -7.59 -7.47
N ALA A 78 21.17 -7.28 -8.74
CA ALA A 78 20.97 -8.25 -9.82
C ALA A 78 21.21 -7.59 -11.19
N ASN A 79 21.63 -8.38 -12.18
CA ASN A 79 21.98 -7.88 -13.52
C ASN A 79 20.83 -7.19 -14.28
N TRP A 80 19.57 -7.44 -13.90
CA TRP A 80 18.37 -6.82 -14.49
C TRP A 80 17.89 -5.59 -13.70
N ARG A 81 18.57 -5.24 -12.62
CA ARG A 81 18.27 -4.05 -11.82
C ARG A 81 19.25 -2.93 -12.17
N LYS A 82 18.83 -1.71 -11.87
CA LYS A 82 19.64 -0.51 -11.95
C LYS A 82 19.38 0.35 -10.73
N TRP A 83 20.32 1.22 -10.43
CA TRP A 83 20.10 2.30 -9.48
C TRP A 83 18.97 3.20 -9.96
N GLU A 84 18.05 3.55 -9.06
CA GLU A 84 16.93 4.47 -9.30
C GLU A 84 16.95 5.58 -8.22
N TRP A 85 16.74 6.82 -8.64
CA TRP A 85 16.58 7.95 -7.73
C TRP A 85 15.24 7.89 -6.98
N PRO A 86 15.13 8.49 -5.77
CA PRO A 86 13.90 8.44 -4.97
C PRO A 86 12.64 8.89 -5.73
N ASN A 87 12.73 9.91 -6.57
CA ASN A 87 11.62 10.40 -7.40
C ASN A 87 11.18 9.38 -8.45
N GLU A 88 12.12 8.65 -9.07
CA GLU A 88 11.81 7.54 -9.99
C GLU A 88 11.12 6.36 -9.28
N ILE A 89 11.36 6.23 -7.97
CA ILE A 89 10.78 5.18 -7.14
C ILE A 89 9.38 5.58 -6.64
N LEU A 90 9.21 6.80 -6.16
CA LEU A 90 8.06 7.17 -5.32
C LEU A 90 7.04 8.06 -6.03
N ASP A 91 7.45 8.97 -6.91
CA ASP A 91 6.57 10.06 -7.38
C ASP A 91 5.32 9.56 -8.08
N ASN A 92 5.44 8.51 -8.90
CA ASN A 92 4.29 7.95 -9.62
C ASN A 92 3.20 7.47 -8.66
N MET A 93 3.56 6.66 -7.66
CA MET A 93 2.59 6.12 -6.72
C MET A 93 2.12 7.20 -5.73
N THR A 94 3.00 8.09 -5.28
CA THR A 94 2.61 9.25 -4.45
C THR A 94 1.54 10.09 -5.14
N GLY A 95 1.71 10.40 -6.43
CA GLY A 95 0.74 11.16 -7.21
C GLY A 95 -0.60 10.43 -7.38
N ARG A 96 -0.58 9.11 -7.54
CA ARG A 96 -1.78 8.27 -7.59
C ARG A 96 -2.54 8.26 -6.27
N LEU A 97 -1.81 8.05 -5.17
CA LEU A 97 -2.37 8.05 -3.82
C LEU A 97 -2.94 9.43 -3.43
N HIS A 98 -2.28 10.51 -3.82
CA HIS A 98 -2.79 11.87 -3.57
C HIS A 98 -4.09 12.16 -4.35
N LYS A 99 -4.26 11.61 -5.55
CA LYS A 99 -5.53 11.68 -6.31
C LYS A 99 -6.62 10.80 -5.69
N LEU A 100 -6.23 9.64 -5.14
CA LEU A 100 -7.15 8.71 -4.50
C LEU A 100 -7.70 9.28 -3.19
N SER A 101 -6.85 9.94 -2.40
CA SER A 101 -7.22 10.68 -1.20
C SER A 101 -6.27 11.84 -0.96
N SER A 102 -6.79 13.06 -1.03
CA SER A 102 -6.00 14.29 -0.86
C SER A 102 -5.88 14.75 0.60
N THR A 103 -6.62 14.12 1.52
CA THR A 103 -6.72 14.53 2.93
C THR A 103 -5.95 13.63 3.88
N LYS A 104 -5.68 12.37 3.48
CA LYS A 104 -4.97 11.41 4.32
C LYS A 104 -3.47 11.68 4.30
N PRO A 105 -2.80 11.66 5.47
CA PRO A 105 -1.36 11.73 5.52
C PRO A 105 -0.73 10.49 4.86
N MET A 106 0.48 10.65 4.34
CA MET A 106 1.23 9.60 3.65
C MET A 106 2.49 9.22 4.42
N SER A 107 2.86 7.94 4.34
CA SER A 107 4.01 7.34 5.00
C SER A 107 4.81 6.47 4.04
N LEU A 108 6.14 6.44 4.22
CA LEU A 108 7.02 5.48 3.55
C LEU A 108 7.28 4.32 4.51
N ASN A 109 6.58 3.21 4.31
CA ASN A 109 6.48 2.14 5.32
C ASN A 109 7.62 1.14 5.21
N ALA A 110 8.15 0.97 4.01
CA ALA A 110 9.31 0.14 3.76
C ALA A 110 10.13 0.71 2.61
N TYR A 111 11.38 1.03 2.90
CA TYR A 111 12.34 1.53 1.93
C TYR A 111 13.76 1.12 2.31
N ALA A 112 14.59 0.88 1.30
CA ALA A 112 16.02 0.68 1.44
C ALA A 112 16.68 0.82 0.06
N THR A 113 18.00 0.94 0.09
CA THR A 113 18.82 1.00 -1.12
C THR A 113 19.96 0.01 -1.02
N VAL A 114 20.17 -0.74 -2.11
CA VAL A 114 21.37 -1.56 -2.29
C VAL A 114 22.38 -0.77 -3.11
N GLY A 115 23.64 -0.72 -2.65
CA GLY A 115 24.79 -0.17 -3.39
C GLY A 115 25.33 -1.17 -4.39
#